data_AF-A0A3D3JL46-F1
#
_entry.id   AF-A0A3D3JL46-F1
#
_cell.length_a   1.000
_cell.length_b   1.000
_cell.length_c   1.000
_cell.angle_alpha   90.00
_cell.angle_beta   90.00
_cell.angle_gamma   90.00
#
_symmetry.space_group_name_H-M   'P 1'
#
loop_
_entity.id
_entity.type
_entity.pdbx_description
1 polymer ?
#
loop_
_entity_poly.entity_id
_entity_poly.type
_entity_poly.pdbx_seq_one_letter_code
_entity_poly.pdbx_strand_id
1 'polypeptide(L)'
;MAFAHPYLAYGEMLRPPQIEGDLPVLPGSPCGQYQAAFPVKAIEGSAWQAFDGSVGLFFLNYDTREHEFTWTTDLNEFAGLDKSRKLKVTGWSEDKGEETVGVWTGGVVKKTMTIGPWGLIALKLEVTQ
;
A
#
# COMPACT_ATOMS: atom_id res chain seq x y z
N MET A 1 7.43 -10.14 -12.34
CA MET A 1 6.41 -9.07 -12.55
C MET A 1 4.98 -9.62 -12.69
N ALA A 2 4.57 -10.61 -11.89
CA ALA A 2 3.19 -11.13 -11.93
C ALA A 2 2.29 -10.48 -10.86
N PHE A 3 2.81 -10.25 -9.65
CA PHE A 3 2.03 -9.80 -8.49
C PHE A 3 1.29 -8.47 -8.70
N ALA A 4 2.01 -7.41 -9.10
CA ALA A 4 1.45 -6.06 -9.18
C ALA A 4 0.62 -5.81 -10.46
N HIS A 5 0.74 -6.68 -11.47
CA HIS A 5 0.20 -6.44 -12.81
C HIS A 5 -1.34 -6.26 -12.85
N PRO A 6 -2.14 -7.06 -12.14
CA PRO A 6 -3.60 -6.88 -12.11
C PRO A 6 -4.05 -5.53 -11.51
N TYR A 7 -3.19 -4.90 -10.72
CA TYR A 7 -3.49 -3.69 -9.97
C TYR A 7 -2.95 -2.44 -10.66
N LEU A 8 -1.64 -2.37 -10.90
CA LEU A 8 -0.97 -1.17 -11.38
C LEU A 8 -1.09 -0.97 -12.90
N ALA A 9 -1.40 -2.03 -13.67
CA ALA A 9 -1.56 -1.92 -15.12
C ALA A 9 -3.02 -1.72 -15.55
N TYR A 10 -3.97 -2.37 -14.86
CA TYR A 10 -5.39 -2.39 -15.27
C TYR A 10 -6.38 -2.17 -14.12
N GLY A 11 -5.90 -2.08 -12.87
CA GLY A 11 -6.77 -1.94 -11.72
C GLY A 11 -7.35 -0.53 -11.60
N GLU A 12 -8.47 -0.44 -10.91
CA GLU A 12 -9.05 0.84 -10.54
C GLU A 12 -8.32 1.39 -9.30
N MET A 13 -7.84 2.63 -9.38
CA MET A 13 -7.21 3.29 -8.24
C MET A 13 -8.29 3.62 -7.20
N LEU A 14 -8.13 3.06 -6.00
CA LEU A 14 -8.98 3.37 -4.85
C LEU A 14 -8.45 4.60 -4.11
N ARG A 15 -9.19 5.04 -3.08
CA ARG A 15 -8.67 6.05 -2.17
C ARG A 15 -7.35 5.55 -1.53
N PRO A 16 -6.26 6.34 -1.59
CA PRO A 16 -5.02 5.97 -0.94
C PRO A 16 -5.19 5.73 0.57
N PRO A 17 -4.44 4.79 1.17
CA PRO A 17 -4.44 4.61 2.62
C PRO A 17 -4.00 5.90 3.32
N GLN A 18 -4.66 6.23 4.43
CA GLN A 18 -4.19 7.28 5.32
C GLN A 18 -2.94 6.79 6.06
N ILE A 19 -1.85 7.56 5.98
CA ILE A 19 -0.56 7.23 6.61
C ILE A 19 -0.29 8.17 7.78
N GLU A 20 0.01 7.55 8.93
CA GLU A 20 0.33 8.17 10.21
C GLU A 20 1.70 7.66 10.69
N GLY A 21 2.48 8.53 11.32
CA GLY A 21 3.81 8.22 11.84
C GLY A 21 4.69 9.46 11.95
N ASP A 22 5.80 9.34 12.66
CA ASP A 22 6.85 10.37 12.69
C ASP A 22 7.71 10.26 11.42
N LEU A 23 7.13 10.71 10.30
CA LEU A 23 7.72 10.58 8.98
C LEU A 23 8.31 11.92 8.53
N PRO A 24 9.60 11.96 8.15
CA PRO A 24 10.21 13.18 7.67
C PRO A 24 9.57 13.61 6.35
N VAL A 25 9.51 14.91 6.15
CA VAL A 25 9.19 15.50 4.85
C VAL A 25 10.49 15.62 4.07
N LEU A 26 10.57 14.89 2.96
CA LEU A 26 11.74 14.89 2.09
C LEU A 26 11.68 16.09 1.14
N PRO A 27 12.82 16.75 0.88
CA PRO A 27 12.88 17.77 -0.15
C PRO A 27 12.65 17.12 -1.51
N GLY A 28 11.65 17.61 -2.25
CA GLY A 28 11.47 17.18 -3.64
C GLY A 28 12.67 17.55 -4.51
N SER A 29 12.76 16.93 -5.68
CA SER A 29 13.61 17.45 -6.75
C SER A 29 12.77 18.37 -7.64
N PRO A 30 13.27 19.56 -8.03
CA PRO A 30 12.58 20.41 -9.00
C PRO A 30 12.32 19.63 -10.30
N CYS A 31 11.06 19.55 -10.74
CA CYS A 31 10.69 18.90 -12.02
C CYS A 31 10.91 19.83 -13.24
N GLY A 32 11.61 20.95 -13.06
CA GLY A 32 11.96 21.90 -14.12
C GLY A 32 12.56 23.19 -13.56
N GLN A 33 13.11 24.04 -14.43
CA GLN A 33 13.84 25.27 -14.08
C GLN A 33 13.02 26.29 -13.27
N TYR A 34 11.68 26.20 -13.29
CA TYR A 34 10.77 27.15 -12.63
C TYR A 34 9.77 26.50 -11.68
N GLN A 35 9.94 25.23 -11.34
CA GLN A 35 9.03 24.52 -10.43
C GLN A 35 9.71 24.33 -9.07
N ALA A 36 9.01 24.76 -8.02
CA ALA A 36 9.44 24.46 -6.67
C ALA A 36 9.48 22.93 -6.48
N ALA A 37 10.50 22.45 -5.78
CA ALA A 37 10.55 21.09 -5.29
C ALA A 37 9.26 20.79 -4.51
N PHE A 38 8.51 19.77 -4.93
CA PHE A 38 7.32 19.34 -4.19
C PHE A 38 7.76 18.45 -3.02
N PRO A 39 7.62 18.91 -1.77
CA PRO A 39 7.98 18.09 -0.63
C PRO A 39 7.01 16.92 -0.50
N VAL A 40 7.53 15.73 -0.25
CA VAL A 40 6.74 14.51 -0.03
C VAL A 40 7.07 13.92 1.33
N LYS A 41 6.11 13.22 1.95
CA LYS A 41 6.45 12.39 3.12
C LYS A 41 7.32 11.24 2.68
N ALA A 42 8.21 10.77 3.56
CA ALA A 42 9.09 9.64 3.25
C ALA A 42 8.34 8.38 2.81
N ILE A 43 7.15 8.13 3.37
CA ILE A 43 6.30 7.00 3.01
C ILE A 43 5.07 7.47 2.25
N GLU A 44 4.83 6.82 1.11
CA GLU A 44 3.59 6.92 0.35
C GLU A 44 2.90 5.55 0.25
N GLY A 45 1.58 5.58 0.07
CA GLY A 45 0.76 4.39 -0.05
C GLY A 45 -0.26 4.56 -1.16
N SER A 46 -0.54 3.49 -1.90
CA SER A 46 -1.61 3.45 -2.89
C SER A 46 -2.44 2.17 -2.75
N ALA A 47 -3.71 2.26 -3.12
CA ALA A 47 -4.66 1.16 -3.06
C ALA A 47 -5.33 1.01 -4.42
N TRP A 48 -5.52 -0.24 -4.85
CA TRP A 48 -6.00 -0.56 -6.20
C TRP A 48 -6.90 -1.78 -6.14
N GLN A 49 -8.01 -1.75 -6.87
CA GLN A 49 -8.88 -2.90 -7.03
C GLN A 49 -8.64 -3.57 -8.38
N ALA A 50 -8.32 -4.85 -8.37
CA ALA A 50 -8.22 -5.66 -9.59
C ALA A 50 -9.62 -6.12 -10.04
N PHE A 51 -9.72 -6.57 -11.29
CA PHE A 51 -10.97 -7.04 -11.89
C PHE A 51 -11.59 -8.26 -11.18
N ASP A 52 -10.77 -9.08 -10.52
CA ASP A 52 -11.23 -10.22 -9.72
C ASP A 52 -11.79 -9.81 -8.34
N GLY A 53 -11.82 -8.50 -8.04
CA GLY A 53 -12.29 -7.94 -6.78
C GLY A 53 -11.26 -7.93 -5.65
N SER A 54 -10.05 -8.47 -5.88
CA SER A 54 -8.96 -8.37 -4.92
C SER A 54 -8.42 -6.95 -4.82
N VAL A 55 -7.89 -6.60 -3.65
CA VAL A 55 -7.33 -5.26 -3.38
C VAL A 55 -5.83 -5.36 -3.20
N GLY A 56 -5.09 -4.59 -3.99
CA GLY A 56 -3.65 -4.38 -3.88
C GLY A 56 -3.34 -3.14 -3.04
N LEU A 57 -2.49 -3.26 -2.04
CA LEU A 57 -1.92 -2.14 -1.28
C LEU A 57 -0.42 -2.09 -1.51
N PHE A 58 0.09 -0.92 -1.87
CA PHE A 58 1.51 -0.72 -2.14
C PHE A 58 2.02 0.45 -1.31
N PHE A 59 3.11 0.24 -0.58
CA PHE A 59 3.78 1.27 0.21
C PHE A 59 5.24 1.39 -0.22
N LEU A 60 5.70 2.61 -0.41
CA LEU A 60 7.05 2.93 -0.84
C LEU A 60 7.73 3.79 0.22
N ASN A 61 9.01 3.52 0.47
CA ASN A 61 9.88 4.38 1.26
C ASN A 61 10.86 5.11 0.34
N TYR A 62 10.81 6.43 0.30
CA TYR A 62 11.75 7.24 -0.48
C TYR A 62 12.95 7.75 0.35
N ASP A 63 13.02 7.40 1.64
CA ASP A 63 14.15 7.74 2.50
C ASP A 63 15.21 6.62 2.47
N THR A 64 16.43 7.03 2.79
CA THR A 64 17.61 6.19 3.03
C THR A 64 17.62 5.52 4.40
N ARG A 65 16.56 5.73 5.20
CA ARG A 65 16.38 5.16 6.54
C ARG A 65 15.14 4.29 6.59
N GLU A 66 15.16 3.30 7.47
CA GLU A 66 13.98 2.52 7.84
C GLU A 66 12.98 3.40 8.59
N HIS A 67 11.68 3.17 8.34
CA HIS A 67 10.59 3.85 9.03
C HIS A 67 9.53 2.87 9.51
N GLU A 68 9.04 3.09 10.73
CA GLU A 68 7.77 2.51 11.19
C GLU A 68 6.63 3.49 10.88
N PHE A 69 5.53 2.97 10.34
CA PHE A 69 4.35 3.77 10.04
C PHE A 69 3.08 2.97 10.28
N THR A 70 2.00 3.68 10.54
CA THR A 70 0.65 3.11 10.64
C THR A 70 -0.18 3.59 9.48
N TRP A 71 -0.87 2.66 8.82
CA TRP A 71 -1.78 2.98 7.73
C TRP A 71 -3.21 2.55 8.05
N THR A 72 -4.18 3.27 7.49
CA THR A 72 -5.60 2.96 7.61
C THR A 72 -6.29 3.03 6.25
N THR A 73 -7.15 2.06 5.94
CA THR A 73 -8.03 2.12 4.76
C THR A 73 -9.40 1.55 5.10
N ASP A 74 -10.46 2.10 4.51
CA ASP A 74 -11.83 1.57 4.62
C ASP A 74 -12.15 0.71 3.38
N LEU A 75 -11.95 -0.60 3.51
CA LEU A 75 -12.20 -1.53 2.41
C LEU A 75 -13.69 -1.71 2.11
N ASN A 76 -14.57 -1.36 3.06
CA ASN A 76 -16.01 -1.39 2.81
C ASN A 76 -16.41 -0.22 1.92
N GLU A 77 -15.94 0.98 2.25
CA GLU A 77 -16.24 2.20 1.46
C GLU A 77 -15.74 2.07 0.02
N PHE A 78 -14.52 1.54 -0.18
CA PHE A 78 -13.86 1.61 -1.48
C PHE A 78 -13.89 0.32 -2.29
N ALA A 79 -14.15 -0.84 -1.68
CA ALA A 79 -14.15 -2.13 -2.37
C ALA A 79 -15.36 -3.02 -2.01
N GLY A 80 -16.30 -2.54 -1.21
CA GLY A 80 -17.46 -3.33 -0.75
C GLY A 80 -17.10 -4.52 0.14
N LEU A 81 -15.90 -4.51 0.74
CA LEU A 81 -15.40 -5.57 1.60
C LEU A 81 -15.66 -5.20 3.06
N ASP A 82 -16.83 -5.54 3.57
CA ASP A 82 -17.25 -5.27 4.96
C ASP A 82 -16.64 -6.22 6.00
N LYS A 83 -16.99 -6.01 7.28
CA LYS A 83 -16.51 -6.82 8.41
C LYS A 83 -16.99 -8.28 8.40
N SER A 84 -17.96 -8.63 7.56
CA SER A 84 -18.39 -10.03 7.39
C SER A 84 -17.41 -10.84 6.54
N ARG A 85 -16.57 -10.15 5.74
CA ARG A 85 -15.58 -10.77 4.87
C ARG A 85 -14.29 -11.08 5.62
N LYS A 86 -13.77 -12.29 5.41
CA LYS A 86 -12.40 -12.66 5.76
C LYS A 86 -11.53 -12.56 4.52
N LEU A 87 -10.37 -11.95 4.67
CA LEU A 87 -9.45 -11.63 3.59
C LEU A 87 -8.14 -12.37 3.85
N LYS A 88 -7.75 -13.28 2.95
CA LYS A 88 -6.39 -13.78 2.93
C LYS A 88 -5.50 -12.65 2.47
N VAL A 89 -4.40 -12.47 3.18
CA VAL A 89 -3.42 -11.43 2.91
C VAL A 89 -2.13 -12.09 2.47
N THR A 90 -1.72 -11.77 1.25
CA THR A 90 -0.48 -12.25 0.64
C THR A 90 0.44 -11.05 0.45
N GLY A 91 1.64 -11.11 1.00
CA GLY A 91 2.69 -10.13 0.80
C GLY A 91 3.61 -10.56 -0.34
N TRP A 92 4.19 -9.61 -1.05
CA TRP A 92 5.24 -9.88 -2.02
C TRP A 92 6.53 -9.16 -1.64
N SER A 93 7.66 -9.85 -1.77
CA SER A 93 9.01 -9.27 -1.72
C SER A 93 9.89 -9.84 -2.84
N GLU A 94 10.96 -9.13 -3.19
CA GLU A 94 11.87 -9.56 -4.25
C GLU A 94 12.61 -10.86 -3.90
N ASP A 95 12.96 -11.04 -2.63
CA ASP A 95 13.74 -12.18 -2.12
C ASP A 95 12.93 -13.47 -1.98
N LYS A 96 11.63 -13.38 -1.64
CA LYS A 96 10.79 -14.55 -1.32
C LYS A 96 9.62 -14.76 -2.26
N GLY A 97 9.29 -13.76 -3.08
CA GLY A 97 8.07 -13.78 -3.87
C GLY A 97 6.83 -13.63 -2.98
N GLU A 98 5.78 -14.39 -3.29
CA GLU A 98 4.49 -14.31 -2.59
C GLU A 98 4.45 -15.18 -1.33
N GLU A 99 4.15 -14.58 -0.18
CA GLU A 99 3.99 -15.29 1.09
C GLU A 99 2.68 -14.89 1.78
N THR A 100 2.03 -15.85 2.44
CA THR A 100 0.84 -15.55 3.23
C THR A 100 1.23 -14.81 4.50
N VAL A 101 0.76 -13.57 4.64
CA VAL A 101 0.92 -12.74 5.83
C VAL A 101 -0.09 -13.13 6.90
N GLY A 102 -1.30 -13.54 6.49
CA GLY A 102 -2.33 -14.02 7.40
C GLY A 102 -3.73 -13.84 6.86
N VAL A 103 -4.71 -13.78 7.76
CA VAL A 103 -6.11 -13.51 7.45
C VAL A 103 -6.58 -12.30 8.23
N TRP A 104 -7.13 -11.30 7.55
CA TRP A 104 -7.69 -10.09 8.14
C TRP A 104 -9.19 -10.04 7.95
N THR A 105 -9.87 -9.26 8.79
CA THR A 105 -11.28 -8.93 8.62
C THR A 105 -11.40 -7.70 7.72
N GLY A 106 -12.41 -7.67 6.84
CA GLY A 106 -12.74 -6.49 6.04
C GLY A 106 -13.27 -5.32 6.88
N GLY A 107 -13.76 -4.28 6.21
CA GLY A 107 -14.10 -2.98 6.79
C GLY A 107 -12.87 -2.09 6.93
N VAL A 108 -12.81 -1.33 8.03
CA VAL A 108 -11.65 -0.48 8.33
C VAL A 108 -10.48 -1.34 8.79
N VAL A 109 -9.43 -1.36 7.98
CA VAL A 109 -8.16 -2.02 8.30
C VAL A 109 -7.16 -0.97 8.75
N LYS A 110 -6.59 -1.16 9.95
CA LYS A 110 -5.49 -0.36 10.50
C LYS A 110 -4.33 -1.28 10.86
N LYS A 111 -3.14 -1.01 10.35
CA LYS A 111 -1.93 -1.81 10.59
C LYS A 111 -0.70 -0.93 10.75
N THR A 112 0.19 -1.36 11.64
CA THR A 112 1.53 -0.79 11.81
C THR A 112 2.53 -1.71 11.13
N MET A 113 3.44 -1.13 10.36
CA MET A 113 4.44 -1.85 9.58
C MET A 113 5.77 -1.09 9.61
N THR A 114 6.85 -1.82 9.38
CA THR A 114 8.19 -1.28 9.22
C THR A 114 8.65 -1.50 7.78
N ILE A 115 9.22 -0.47 7.16
CA ILE A 115 9.72 -0.53 5.79
C ILE A 115 11.16 -0.04 5.74
N GLY A 116 12.04 -0.89 5.22
CA GLY A 116 13.45 -0.58 5.06
C GLY A 116 13.71 0.57 4.09
N PRO A 117 14.96 1.05 4.01
CA PRO A 117 15.35 2.14 3.11
C PRO A 117 15.07 1.77 1.66
N TRP A 118 14.51 2.68 0.87
CA TRP A 118 14.08 2.42 -0.52
C TRP A 118 13.14 1.21 -0.68
N GLY A 119 12.49 0.78 0.40
CA GLY A 119 11.70 -0.43 0.45
C GLY A 119 10.36 -0.31 -0.27
N LEU A 120 9.84 -1.47 -0.67
CA LEU A 120 8.48 -1.67 -1.17
C LEU A 120 7.79 -2.72 -0.31
N ILE A 121 6.60 -2.41 0.19
CA ILE A 121 5.66 -3.38 0.72
C ILE A 121 4.51 -3.50 -0.27
N ALA A 122 4.26 -4.70 -0.77
CA ALA A 122 3.14 -4.99 -1.66
C ALA A 122 2.26 -6.07 -1.03
N LEU A 123 0.97 -5.77 -0.84
CA LEU A 123 -0.01 -6.67 -0.23
C LEU A 123 -1.18 -6.91 -1.19
N LYS A 124 -1.65 -8.14 -1.24
CA LYS A 124 -2.86 -8.58 -1.90
C LYS A 124 -3.86 -9.03 -0.85
N LEU A 125 -5.06 -8.47 -0.90
CA LEU A 125 -6.19 -8.83 -0.04
C LEU A 125 -7.25 -9.52 -0.90
N GLU A 126 -7.51 -10.79 -0.64
CA GLU A 126 -8.46 -11.61 -1.40
C GLU A 126 -9.49 -12.27 -0.46
N VAL A 127 -10.77 -12.26 -0.83
CA VAL A 127 -11.82 -12.87 -0.01
C VAL A 127 -11.61 -14.38 0.07
N THR A 128 -11.54 -14.92 1.30
CA THR A 128 -11.57 -16.36 1.52
C THR A 128 -13.02 -16.84 1.47
N GLN A 129 -13.29 -17.91 0.72
CA GLN A 129 -14.58 -18.62 0.75
C GLN A 129 -14.94 -19.10 2.15
#